data_AF-W4VCQ2-F1
#
_entry.id   AF-W4VCQ2-F1
#
_cell.length_a   1.000
_cell.length_b   1.000
_cell.length_c   1.000
_cell.angle_alpha   90.00
_cell.angle_beta   90.00
_cell.angle_gamma   90.00
#
_symmetry.space_group_name_H-M   'P 1'
#
loop_
_entity.id
_entity.type
_entity.pdbx_description
1 polymer ?
#
loop_
_entity_poly.entity_id
_entity_poly.type
_entity_poly.pdbx_seq_one_letter_code
_entity_poly.pdbx_strand_id
1 'polypeptide(L)'
;MKGIGAIYDMYKRGIIESDAEVALTFHPKDYRTLSEPLVNIRYFAAKAHETGLISLDEVNKIIESAQKIYFFELNYDNLFKYLEDKIERAKIELLRAFVNNNKNELDLKRQDAIKLLKYINDLYKS
;
A
#
# COMPACT_ATOMS: atom_id res chain seq x y z
N MET A 1 23.61 2.72 -9.79
CA MET A 1 22.27 2.15 -10.02
C MET A 1 21.31 3.28 -10.39
N LYS A 2 20.35 3.07 -11.31
CA LYS A 2 19.28 4.03 -11.63
C LYS A 2 17.97 3.51 -11.07
N GLY A 3 17.44 4.15 -10.04
CA GLY A 3 16.14 3.80 -9.49
C GLY A 3 14.99 4.46 -10.23
N ILE A 4 13.85 3.76 -10.29
CA ILE A 4 12.65 4.18 -11.01
C ILE A 4 11.46 4.00 -10.07
N GLY A 5 10.62 5.03 -9.96
CA GLY A 5 9.37 4.95 -9.20
C GLY A 5 9.37 5.73 -7.89
N ALA A 6 8.17 5.94 -7.36
CA ALA A 6 7.96 6.70 -6.14
C ALA A 6 8.54 6.00 -4.91
N ILE A 7 8.44 4.67 -4.83
CA ILE A 7 8.95 3.86 -3.71
C ILE A 7 10.47 4.00 -3.61
N TYR A 8 11.17 3.94 -4.74
CA TYR A 8 12.62 4.19 -4.78
C TYR A 8 12.97 5.58 -4.28
N ASP A 9 12.24 6.61 -4.75
CA ASP A 9 12.47 7.99 -4.31
C ASP A 9 12.21 8.17 -2.81
N MET A 10 11.23 7.46 -2.25
CA MET A 10 10.95 7.45 -0.81
C MET A 10 12.11 6.83 -0.02
N TYR A 11 12.64 5.67 -0.43
CA TYR A 11 13.84 5.09 0.18
C TYR A 11 15.06 6.00 0.06
N LYS A 12 15.31 6.54 -1.15
CA LYS A 12 16.45 7.43 -1.41
C LYS A 12 16.43 8.68 -0.52
N ARG A 13 15.23 9.16 -0.17
CA ARG A 13 15.03 10.34 0.69
C ARG A 13 14.92 10.00 2.18
N GLY A 14 14.99 8.73 2.57
CA GLY A 14 14.81 8.30 3.97
C GLY A 14 13.38 8.49 4.49
N ILE A 15 12.38 8.56 3.60
CA ILE A 15 10.96 8.64 4.01
C ILE A 15 10.48 7.28 4.52
N ILE A 16 11.01 6.21 3.96
CA ILE A 16 10.80 4.83 4.37
C ILE A 16 12.14 4.11 4.43
N GLU A 17 12.26 3.15 5.36
CA GLU A 17 13.53 2.45 5.62
C GLU A 17 13.37 0.94 5.90
N SER A 18 12.15 0.49 6.21
CA SER A 18 11.90 -0.91 6.59
C SER A 18 11.68 -1.81 5.37
N ASP A 19 12.22 -3.02 5.39
CA ASP A 19 11.96 -4.03 4.36
C ASP A 19 10.47 -4.39 4.23
N ALA A 20 9.70 -4.25 5.32
CA ALA A 20 8.25 -4.47 5.33
C ALA A 20 7.48 -3.54 4.38
N GLU A 21 8.09 -2.42 3.97
CA GLU A 21 7.49 -1.46 3.03
C GLU A 21 7.26 -2.07 1.65
N VAL A 22 8.08 -3.04 1.26
CA VAL A 22 8.01 -3.70 -0.06
C VAL A 22 7.82 -5.21 0.04
N ALA A 23 7.92 -5.79 1.23
CA ALA A 23 7.67 -7.21 1.47
C ALA A 23 6.19 -7.54 1.29
N LEU A 24 5.94 -8.67 0.62
CA LEU A 24 4.62 -9.26 0.50
C LEU A 24 4.76 -10.76 0.31
N THR A 25 3.68 -11.47 0.54
CA THR A 25 3.66 -12.93 0.48
C THR A 25 2.74 -13.39 -0.61
N PHE A 26 3.04 -14.54 -1.18
CA PHE A 26 2.28 -15.10 -2.28
C PHE A 26 2.03 -16.58 -2.04
N HIS A 27 0.91 -17.04 -2.56
CA HIS A 27 0.58 -18.44 -2.50
C HIS A 27 1.51 -19.22 -3.46
N PRO A 28 2.08 -20.36 -3.04
CA PRO A 28 3.21 -21.00 -3.75
C PRO A 28 2.83 -21.66 -5.08
N LYS A 29 1.53 -21.84 -5.37
CA LYS A 29 1.07 -22.53 -6.59
C LYS A 29 0.62 -21.58 -7.69
N ASP A 30 -0.15 -20.57 -7.33
CA ASP A 30 -0.81 -19.64 -8.27
C ASP A 30 -0.24 -18.21 -8.15
N TYR A 31 0.72 -17.99 -7.25
CA TYR A 31 1.43 -16.72 -7.04
C TYR A 31 0.53 -15.52 -6.72
N ARG A 32 -0.73 -15.76 -6.31
CA ARG A 32 -1.61 -14.68 -5.86
C ARG A 32 -1.05 -14.08 -4.57
N THR A 33 -1.13 -12.76 -4.44
CA THR A 33 -0.70 -12.06 -3.23
C THR A 33 -1.61 -12.42 -2.05
N LEU A 34 -1.01 -12.68 -0.90
CA LEU A 34 -1.69 -13.02 0.37
C LEU A 34 -1.58 -11.89 1.39
N SER A 35 -0.63 -10.98 1.20
CA SER A 35 -0.46 -9.77 1.99
C SER A 35 -0.19 -8.55 1.11
N GLU A 36 -0.36 -7.37 1.70
CA GLU A 36 -0.12 -6.07 1.13
C GLU A 36 1.20 -5.49 1.68
N PRO A 37 2.05 -4.91 0.83
CA PRO A 37 3.19 -4.12 1.29
C PRO A 37 2.75 -2.93 2.14
N LEU A 38 3.53 -2.56 3.16
CA LEU A 38 3.19 -1.42 4.01
C LEU A 38 3.12 -0.10 3.20
N VAL A 39 3.91 0.04 2.14
CA VAL A 39 3.85 1.24 1.28
C VAL A 39 2.50 1.38 0.55
N ASN A 40 1.87 0.26 0.19
CA ASN A 40 0.53 0.28 -0.41
C ASN A 40 -0.50 0.74 0.63
N ILE A 41 -0.37 0.32 1.89
CA ILE A 41 -1.25 0.79 2.97
C ILE A 41 -1.09 2.28 3.24
N ARG A 42 0.16 2.79 3.24
CA ARG A 42 0.43 4.24 3.36
C ARG A 42 -0.22 5.02 2.22
N TYR A 43 -0.09 4.51 0.99
CA TYR A 43 -0.66 5.14 -0.19
C TYR A 43 -2.19 5.13 -0.15
N PHE A 44 -2.80 4.00 0.25
CA PHE A 44 -4.23 3.90 0.52
C PHE A 44 -4.71 4.93 1.54
N ALA A 45 -4.05 5.04 2.69
CA ALA A 45 -4.46 5.99 3.74
C ALA A 45 -4.35 7.44 3.24
N ALA A 46 -3.28 7.77 2.52
CA ALA A 46 -3.13 9.08 1.90
C ALA A 46 -4.26 9.38 0.89
N LYS A 47 -4.59 8.42 0.01
CA LYS A 47 -5.67 8.56 -0.97
C LYS A 47 -7.05 8.70 -0.33
N ALA A 48 -7.33 7.92 0.71
CA ALA A 48 -8.57 8.04 1.47
C ALA A 48 -8.67 9.41 2.19
N HIS A 49 -7.55 9.98 2.63
CA HIS A 49 -7.54 11.32 3.20
C HIS A 49 -7.76 12.41 2.13
N GLU A 50 -7.10 12.30 0.97
CA GLU A 50 -7.27 13.22 -0.15
C GLU A 50 -8.71 13.30 -0.65
N THR A 51 -9.48 12.21 -0.57
CA THR A 51 -10.91 12.18 -0.92
C THR A 51 -11.83 12.68 0.19
N GLY A 52 -11.28 13.05 1.35
CA GLY A 52 -12.03 13.50 2.52
C GLY A 52 -12.73 12.36 3.28
N LEU A 53 -12.45 11.10 2.96
CA LEU A 53 -13.08 9.95 3.61
C LEU A 53 -12.62 9.77 5.05
N ILE A 54 -11.36 10.12 5.32
CA ILE A 54 -10.75 10.04 6.65
C ILE A 54 -9.97 11.31 7.00
N SER A 55 -9.85 11.56 8.29
CA SER A 55 -9.00 12.61 8.86
C SER A 55 -7.54 12.20 8.92
N LEU A 56 -6.64 13.17 9.14
CA LEU A 56 -5.22 12.91 9.30
C LEU A 56 -4.91 12.06 10.55
N ASP A 57 -5.69 12.20 11.62
CA ASP A 57 -5.60 11.34 12.81
C ASP A 57 -5.89 9.87 12.46
N GLU A 58 -6.92 9.63 11.65
CA GLU A 58 -7.28 8.29 11.17
C GLU A 58 -6.22 7.71 10.23
N VAL A 59 -5.58 8.53 9.40
CA VAL A 59 -4.41 8.11 8.60
C VAL A 59 -3.31 7.56 9.50
N ASN A 60 -2.97 8.30 10.57
CA ASN A 60 -1.93 7.88 11.51
C ASN A 60 -2.32 6.57 12.21
N LYS A 61 -3.57 6.44 12.67
CA LYS A 61 -4.08 5.20 13.27
C LYS A 61 -4.02 3.99 12.33
N ILE A 62 -4.31 4.19 11.05
CA ILE A 62 -4.19 3.15 10.01
C ILE A 62 -2.74 2.70 9.88
N ILE A 63 -1.82 3.65 9.70
CA ILE A 63 -0.39 3.36 9.50
C ILE A 63 0.20 2.67 10.73
N GLU A 64 -0.07 3.18 11.93
CA GLU A 64 0.41 2.59 13.19
C GLU A 64 -0.14 1.18 13.41
N SER A 65 -1.40 0.94 13.04
CA SER A 65 -2.01 -0.39 13.15
C SER A 65 -1.38 -1.35 12.14
N ALA A 66 -1.15 -0.91 10.91
CA ALA A 66 -0.52 -1.69 9.86
C ALA A 66 0.93 -2.09 10.23
N GLN A 67 1.70 -1.17 10.83
CA GLN A 67 3.06 -1.44 11.30
C GLN A 67 3.15 -2.49 12.42
N LYS A 68 2.08 -2.67 13.19
CA LYS A 68 2.00 -3.66 14.27
C LYS A 68 1.59 -5.05 13.77
N ILE A 69 0.99 -5.14 12.59
CA ILE A 69 0.61 -6.41 11.98
C ILE A 69 1.86 -7.00 11.33
N TYR A 70 2.15 -8.27 11.63
CA TYR A 70 3.25 -8.97 10.97
C TYR A 70 3.04 -8.97 9.46
N PHE A 71 4.06 -8.64 8.67
CA PHE A 71 3.91 -8.37 7.22
C PHE A 71 3.34 -9.56 6.41
N PHE A 72 3.47 -10.79 6.91
CA PHE A 72 2.82 -11.97 6.31
C PHE A 72 1.29 -11.95 6.44
N GLU A 73 0.77 -11.28 7.46
CA GLU A 73 -0.64 -11.22 7.80
C GLU A 73 -1.26 -9.86 7.45
N LEU A 74 -0.45 -8.89 7.01
CA LEU A 74 -0.92 -7.55 6.66
C LEU A 74 -1.75 -7.63 5.37
N ASN A 75 -3.07 -7.68 5.51
CA ASN A 75 -4.03 -7.53 4.43
C ASN A 75 -5.16 -6.61 4.92
N TYR A 76 -5.97 -6.09 4.00
CA TYR A 76 -7.03 -5.14 4.35
C TYR A 76 -8.05 -5.71 5.34
N ASP A 77 -8.39 -7.00 5.26
CA ASP A 77 -9.34 -7.61 6.19
C ASP A 77 -8.80 -7.63 7.63
N ASN A 78 -7.54 -8.04 7.80
CA ASN A 78 -6.89 -8.00 9.10
C ASN A 78 -6.70 -6.55 9.56
N LEU A 79 -6.22 -5.66 8.70
CA LEU A 79 -6.06 -4.24 9.03
C LEU A 79 -7.37 -3.63 9.56
N PHE A 80 -8.49 -3.87 8.87
CA PHE A 80 -9.79 -3.33 9.28
C PHE A 80 -10.26 -3.90 10.62
N LYS A 81 -10.04 -5.19 10.90
CA LYS A 81 -10.32 -5.77 12.23
C LYS A 81 -9.55 -5.05 13.35
N TYR A 82 -8.28 -4.73 13.12
CA TYR A 82 -7.45 -3.99 14.08
C TYR A 82 -7.85 -2.52 14.25
N LEU A 83 -8.73 -2.00 13.39
CA LEU A 83 -9.22 -0.63 13.41
C LEU A 83 -10.64 -0.49 13.96
N GLU A 84 -11.38 -1.58 14.18
CA GLU A 84 -12.76 -1.57 14.68
C GLU A 84 -12.92 -0.82 16.01
N ASP A 85 -11.92 -0.86 16.89
CA ASP A 85 -11.92 -0.14 18.17
C ASP A 85 -11.34 1.29 18.10
N LYS A 86 -10.86 1.72 16.92
CA LYS A 86 -10.12 2.98 16.73
C LYS A 86 -10.78 3.94 15.75
N ILE A 87 -11.59 3.41 14.84
CA ILE A 87 -12.30 4.12 13.77
C ILE A 87 -13.74 3.64 13.79
N GLU A 88 -14.66 4.57 13.54
CA GLU A 88 -16.09 4.25 13.48
C GLU A 88 -16.39 3.17 12.43
N ARG A 89 -17.21 2.19 12.80
CA ARG A 89 -17.59 1.07 11.92
C ARG A 89 -18.13 1.52 10.56
N ALA A 90 -18.93 2.58 10.52
CA ALA A 90 -19.46 3.13 9.27
C ALA A 90 -18.34 3.55 8.31
N LYS A 91 -17.27 4.18 8.82
CA LYS A 91 -16.09 4.55 8.01
C LYS A 91 -15.29 3.34 7.57
N ILE A 92 -15.16 2.30 8.40
CA ILE A 92 -14.48 1.06 8.01
C ILE A 92 -15.16 0.42 6.80
N GLU A 93 -16.49 0.40 6.76
CA GLU A 93 -17.22 -0.12 5.60
C GLU A 93 -17.00 0.74 4.34
N LEU A 94 -16.95 2.07 4.49
CA LEU A 94 -16.61 2.96 3.38
C LEU A 94 -15.17 2.75 2.90
N LEU A 95 -14.21 2.54 3.81
CA LEU A 95 -12.81 2.24 3.47
C LEU A 95 -12.70 0.89 2.75
N ARG A 96 -13.45 -0.12 3.19
CA ARG A 96 -13.53 -1.43 2.54
C ARG A 96 -14.05 -1.29 1.11
N ALA A 97 -15.13 -0.53 0.91
CA ALA A 97 -15.66 -0.24 -0.41
C ALA A 97 -14.64 0.54 -1.27
N PHE A 98 -13.95 1.52 -0.69
CA PHE A 98 -12.92 2.31 -1.35
C PHE A 98 -11.77 1.43 -1.85
N VAL A 99 -11.25 0.51 -1.02
CA VAL A 99 -10.19 -0.42 -1.42
C VAL A 99 -10.67 -1.33 -2.56
N ASN A 100 -11.86 -1.91 -2.43
CA ASN A 100 -12.39 -2.83 -3.44
C ASN A 100 -12.58 -2.15 -4.80
N ASN A 101 -13.05 -0.90 -4.81
CA ASN A 101 -13.29 -0.13 -6.03
C ASN A 101 -11.98 0.39 -6.67
N ASN A 102 -10.91 0.55 -5.90
CA ASN A 102 -9.67 1.19 -6.35
C ASN A 102 -8.43 0.27 -6.27
N LYS A 103 -8.62 -1.05 -6.16
CA LYS A 103 -7.53 -2.02 -5.86
C LYS A 103 -6.26 -1.84 -6.71
N ASN A 104 -6.42 -1.70 -8.03
CA ASN A 104 -5.28 -1.53 -8.93
C ASN A 104 -4.60 -0.17 -8.82
N GLU A 105 -5.36 0.87 -8.47
CA GLU A 105 -4.85 2.22 -8.27
C GLU A 105 -4.11 2.34 -6.94
N LEU A 106 -4.53 1.59 -5.93
CA LEU A 106 -3.87 1.60 -4.62
C LEU A 106 -2.58 0.76 -4.56
N ASP A 107 -2.32 -0.06 -5.59
CA ASP A 107 -1.09 -0.82 -5.71
C ASP A 107 0.05 0.04 -6.29
N LEU A 108 0.68 0.83 -5.43
CA LEU A 108 1.81 1.68 -5.79
C LEU A 108 3.01 0.86 -6.29
N LYS A 109 3.23 -0.32 -5.71
CA LYS A 109 4.29 -1.24 -6.13
C LYS A 109 4.10 -1.68 -7.58
N ARG A 110 2.87 -2.00 -7.98
CA ARG A 110 2.55 -2.32 -9.38
C ARG A 110 2.75 -1.12 -10.30
N GLN A 111 2.38 0.08 -9.88
CA GLN A 111 2.59 1.30 -10.68
C GLN A 111 4.07 1.55 -10.96
N ASP A 112 4.92 1.43 -9.94
CA ASP A 112 6.37 1.58 -10.08
C ASP A 112 6.97 0.50 -11.01
N ALA A 113 6.50 -0.75 -10.89
CA ALA A 113 6.91 -1.82 -11.79
C ALA A 113 6.54 -1.52 -13.26
N ILE A 114 5.33 -1.01 -13.51
CA ILE A 114 4.91 -0.60 -14.86
C ILE A 114 5.76 0.57 -15.37
N LYS A 115 6.08 1.54 -14.52
CA LYS A 115 6.94 2.69 -14.86
C LYS A 115 8.34 2.22 -15.26
N LEU A 116 8.90 1.23 -14.54
CA LEU A 116 10.17 0.60 -14.89
C LEU A 116 10.11 -0.11 -16.25
N LEU A 117 9.07 -0.91 -16.51
CA LEU A 117 8.93 -1.61 -17.78
C LEU A 117 8.82 -0.64 -18.97
N LYS A 118 8.06 0.46 -18.81
CA LYS A 118 7.99 1.52 -19.83
C LYS A 118 9.36 2.15 -20.08
N TYR A 119 10.07 2.52 -19.02
CA TYR A 119 11.41 3.08 -19.11
C TYR A 119 12.38 2.15 -19.87
N ILE A 120 12.36 0.85 -19.55
CA ILE A 120 13.18 -0.15 -20.24
C ILE A 120 12.79 -0.24 -21.72
N ASN A 121 11.50 -0.35 -22.02
CA ASN A 121 11.01 -0.42 -23.39
C ASN A 121 11.48 0.79 -24.23
N ASP A 122 11.45 1.99 -23.66
CA ASP A 122 11.83 3.21 -24.37
C ASP A 122 13.34 3.27 -24.64
N LEU A 123 14.17 2.69 -23.78
CA LEU A 123 15.63 2.56 -24.00
C LEU A 123 16.00 1.60 -25.13
N TYR A 124 15.19 0.57 -25.38
CA TYR A 124 15.46 -0.44 -26.43
C TYR A 124 14.71 -0.17 -27.73
N LYS A 125 13.89 0.88 -27.79
CA LYS A 125 13.26 1.40 -29.02
C LYS A 125 14.10 2.48 -29.72
N SER A 126 15.19 2.94 -29.10
CA SER A 126 16.25 3.78 -29.70
C SER A 126 17.42 2.93 -30.16
#